data_AF-B2NHY7-F1
#
_entry.id   AF-B2NHY7-F1
#
_cell.length_a   1.000
_cell.length_b   1.000
_cell.length_c   1.000
_cell.angle_alpha   90.00
_cell.angle_beta   90.00
_cell.angle_gamma   90.00
#
_symmetry.space_group_name_H-M   'P 1'
#
loop_
_entity.id
_entity.type
_entity.pdbx_description
1 polymer ?
#
loop_
_entity_poly.entity_id
_entity_poly.type
_entity_poly.pdbx_seq_one_letter_code
_entity_poly.pdbx_strand_id
1 'polypeptide(L)'
;GGNLVSVPFEEQAFPGLRKEDWGPLQARVETYKGLIFANWDADAPDLDTYLGEAKFYMDHMLDRTEAGTEAIPGIQKWVIPCNWKFAAEQFCSDMYHAGTTSHLSGILAGLPDGVDLSELAPPTEGIQYRATWGGHGSGFYIGDPNLLLAIMGPKVTEYWTQGTAAEKASERLGSTERGQQLMAQHMTI
;
A
#
# COMPACT_ATOMS: atom_id res chain seq x y z
N GLY A 1 -15.48 -11.79 -20.42
CA GLY A 1 -14.74 -10.52 -20.35
C GLY A 1 -15.52 -9.40 -21.00
N GLY A 2 -16.64 -8.97 -20.42
CA GLY A 2 -17.36 -7.78 -20.88
C GLY A 2 -18.16 -7.86 -22.19
N ASN A 3 -17.93 -8.84 -23.07
CA ASN A 3 -18.59 -8.91 -24.38
C ASN A 3 -20.13 -8.97 -24.30
N LEU A 4 -20.81 -8.18 -25.14
CA LEU A 4 -22.24 -8.37 -25.41
C LEU A 4 -22.41 -9.66 -26.24
N VAL A 5 -23.01 -10.69 -25.65
CA VAL A 5 -23.14 -12.01 -26.31
C VAL A 5 -24.50 -12.25 -26.93
N SER A 6 -25.54 -11.56 -26.46
CA SER A 6 -26.91 -11.72 -26.94
C SER A 6 -27.74 -10.48 -26.63
N VAL A 7 -28.66 -10.14 -27.53
CA VAL A 7 -29.73 -9.18 -27.27
C VAL A 7 -31.09 -9.87 -27.48
N PRO A 8 -32.01 -9.84 -26.51
CA PRO A 8 -33.36 -10.34 -26.72
C PRO A 8 -34.01 -9.67 -27.94
N PHE A 9 -34.65 -10.47 -28.79
CA PHE A 9 -35.27 -10.04 -30.06
C PHE A 9 -34.31 -9.40 -31.08
N GLU A 10 -33.01 -9.75 -31.04
CA GLU A 10 -31.99 -9.18 -31.95
C GLU A 10 -32.39 -9.26 -33.42
N GLU A 11 -32.91 -10.40 -33.89
CA GLU A 11 -33.31 -10.57 -35.28
C GLU A 11 -34.52 -9.68 -35.66
N GLN A 12 -35.49 -9.52 -34.75
CA GLN A 12 -36.72 -8.76 -35.03
C GLN A 12 -36.54 -7.25 -34.88
N ALA A 13 -35.72 -6.81 -33.91
CA ALA A 13 -35.64 -5.41 -33.51
C ALA A 13 -34.27 -4.77 -33.79
N PHE A 14 -33.20 -5.56 -33.90
CA PHE A 14 -31.82 -5.06 -34.07
C PHE A 14 -31.03 -5.86 -35.14
N PRO A 15 -31.57 -6.11 -36.34
CA PRO A 15 -30.93 -6.99 -37.33
C PRO A 15 -29.57 -6.49 -37.85
N GLY A 16 -29.25 -5.20 -37.64
CA GLY A 16 -27.96 -4.60 -38.00
C GLY A 16 -26.97 -4.47 -36.84
N LEU A 17 -27.29 -4.99 -35.65
CA LEU A 17 -26.44 -4.85 -34.48
C LEU A 17 -25.14 -5.64 -34.64
N ARG A 18 -24.02 -4.93 -34.49
CA ARG A 18 -22.70 -5.52 -34.28
C ARG A 18 -22.40 -5.54 -32.79
N LYS A 19 -22.61 -6.68 -32.15
CA LYS A 19 -22.48 -6.79 -30.68
C LYS A 19 -21.08 -6.43 -30.18
N GLU A 20 -20.05 -6.61 -31.02
CA GLU A 20 -18.68 -6.20 -30.78
C GLU A 20 -18.51 -4.68 -30.58
N ASP A 21 -19.37 -3.85 -31.17
CA ASP A 21 -19.31 -2.39 -31.07
C ASP A 21 -20.03 -1.85 -29.81
N TRP A 22 -20.73 -2.71 -29.07
CA TRP A 22 -21.60 -2.33 -27.94
C TRP A 22 -21.22 -2.97 -26.60
N GLY A 23 -19.98 -3.46 -26.49
CA GLY A 23 -19.41 -3.81 -25.19
C GLY A 23 -19.21 -2.57 -24.30
N PRO A 24 -19.20 -2.73 -22.97
CA PRO A 24 -18.78 -1.65 -22.09
C PRO A 24 -17.29 -1.34 -22.33
N LEU A 25 -16.89 -0.08 -22.11
CA LEU A 25 -15.49 0.35 -22.20
C LEU A 25 -14.60 -0.58 -21.36
N GLN A 26 -13.47 -1.00 -21.93
CA GLN A 26 -12.48 -1.83 -21.25
C GLN A 26 -11.31 -0.98 -20.76
N ALA A 27 -10.77 -1.31 -19.58
CA ALA A 27 -9.51 -0.77 -19.10
C ALA A 27 -8.37 -1.73 -19.43
N ARG A 28 -7.17 -1.19 -19.62
CA ARG A 28 -5.93 -1.97 -19.53
C ARG A 28 -5.77 -2.45 -18.09
N VAL A 29 -5.32 -3.69 -17.91
CA VAL A 29 -5.13 -4.29 -16.58
C VAL A 29 -3.72 -4.84 -16.49
N GLU A 30 -2.99 -4.43 -15.47
CA GLU A 30 -1.62 -4.85 -15.20
C GLU A 30 -1.48 -5.15 -13.71
N THR A 31 -0.57 -6.05 -13.35
CA THR A 31 -0.38 -6.47 -11.96
C THR A 31 1.04 -6.19 -11.49
N TYR A 32 1.18 -5.76 -10.23
CA TYR A 32 2.48 -5.66 -9.57
C TYR A 32 2.46 -6.45 -8.25
N LYS A 33 3.16 -7.59 -8.23
CA LYS A 33 3.38 -8.46 -7.05
C LYS A 33 2.11 -8.70 -6.20
N GLY A 34 1.00 -9.03 -6.87
CA GLY A 34 -0.30 -9.35 -6.25
C GLY A 34 -1.32 -8.21 -6.29
N LEU A 35 -0.88 -6.95 -6.45
CA LEU A 35 -1.78 -5.81 -6.62
C LEU A 35 -2.26 -5.71 -8.07
N ILE A 36 -3.55 -5.38 -8.26
CA ILE A 36 -4.19 -5.23 -9.57
C ILE A 36 -4.42 -3.74 -9.83
N PHE A 37 -3.86 -3.21 -10.91
CA PHE A 37 -4.07 -1.84 -11.37
C PHE A 37 -4.80 -1.83 -12.71
N ALA A 38 -5.54 -0.75 -12.97
CA ALA A 38 -6.23 -0.55 -14.24
C ALA A 38 -6.11 0.90 -14.71
N ASN A 39 -5.98 1.08 -16.03
CA ASN A 39 -5.92 2.40 -16.66
C ASN A 39 -6.78 2.40 -17.93
N TRP A 40 -7.58 3.44 -18.12
CA TRP A 40 -8.43 3.61 -19.29
C TRP A 40 -7.68 4.14 -20.51
N ASP A 41 -6.58 4.87 -20.28
CA ASP A 41 -5.84 5.55 -21.33
C ASP A 41 -4.90 4.58 -22.07
N ALA A 42 -5.10 4.47 -23.38
CA ALA A 42 -4.31 3.60 -24.25
C ALA A 42 -2.89 4.13 -24.46
N ASP A 43 -2.71 5.46 -24.38
CA ASP A 43 -1.44 6.13 -24.66
C ASP A 43 -0.62 6.39 -23.39
N ALA A 44 -1.20 6.13 -22.21
CA ALA A 44 -0.48 6.19 -20.94
C ALA A 44 0.67 5.17 -20.88
N PRO A 45 1.75 5.46 -20.12
CA PRO A 45 2.80 4.48 -19.87
C PRO A 45 2.24 3.18 -19.27
N ASP A 46 2.98 2.08 -19.42
CA ASP A 46 2.72 0.85 -18.68
C ASP A 46 2.90 1.04 -17.16
N LEU A 47 2.38 0.10 -16.37
CA LEU A 47 2.41 0.17 -14.92
C LEU A 47 3.85 0.19 -14.39
N ASP A 48 4.75 -0.60 -14.97
CA ASP A 48 6.14 -0.65 -14.51
C ASP A 48 6.81 0.72 -14.65
N THR A 49 6.63 1.37 -15.80
CA THR A 49 7.13 2.72 -16.09
C THR A 49 6.47 3.76 -15.21
N TYR A 50 5.13 3.67 -15.02
CA TYR A 50 4.39 4.60 -14.17
C TYR A 50 4.89 4.56 -12.72
N LEU A 51 5.06 3.37 -12.15
CA LEU A 51 5.56 3.18 -10.78
C LEU A 51 7.03 3.61 -10.64
N GLY A 52 7.82 3.53 -11.71
CA GLY A 52 9.22 3.95 -11.73
C GLY A 52 10.03 3.30 -10.60
N GLU A 53 10.79 4.10 -9.87
CA GLU A 53 11.59 3.66 -8.73
C GLU A 53 10.79 3.53 -7.42
N ALA A 54 9.51 3.93 -7.39
CA ALA A 54 8.64 3.70 -6.24
C ALA A 54 8.45 2.20 -5.95
N LYS A 55 8.58 1.35 -6.99
CA LYS A 55 8.65 -0.11 -6.88
C LYS A 55 9.59 -0.60 -5.77
N PHE A 56 10.74 0.07 -5.61
CA PHE A 56 11.71 -0.24 -4.55
C PHE A 56 11.09 -0.20 -3.15
N TYR A 57 10.21 0.76 -2.89
CA TYR A 57 9.56 0.95 -1.61
C TYR A 57 8.31 0.08 -1.44
N MET A 58 7.61 -0.23 -2.52
CA MET A 58 6.50 -1.19 -2.52
C MET A 58 6.98 -2.59 -2.12
N ASP A 59 8.18 -2.96 -2.57
CA ASP A 59 8.78 -4.27 -2.31
C ASP A 59 9.05 -4.55 -0.83
N HIS A 60 9.21 -3.50 -0.01
CA HIS A 60 9.35 -3.65 1.44
C HIS A 60 8.16 -4.40 2.06
N MET A 61 6.98 -4.31 1.46
CA MET A 61 5.79 -5.08 1.84
C MET A 61 5.54 -6.26 0.90
N LEU A 62 5.62 -6.03 -0.42
CA LEU A 62 5.08 -6.97 -1.41
C LEU A 62 6.03 -8.11 -1.80
N ASP A 63 7.33 -8.00 -1.50
CA ASP A 63 8.34 -8.94 -2.00
C ASP A 63 9.24 -9.56 -0.93
N ARG A 64 8.76 -9.61 0.32
CA ARG A 64 9.51 -10.17 1.45
C ARG A 64 9.74 -11.68 1.37
N THR A 65 9.00 -12.38 0.50
CA THR A 65 9.05 -13.84 0.34
C THR A 65 8.71 -14.22 -1.10
N GLU A 66 9.28 -15.32 -1.58
CA GLU A 66 8.94 -15.91 -2.88
C GLU A 66 7.47 -16.38 -2.98
N ALA A 67 6.80 -16.55 -1.84
CA ALA A 67 5.39 -16.91 -1.78
C ALA A 67 4.45 -15.76 -2.19
N GLY A 68 4.94 -14.52 -2.23
CA GLY A 68 4.12 -13.33 -2.44
C GLY A 68 3.23 -12.99 -1.24
N THR A 69 2.14 -12.27 -1.50
CA THR A 69 1.16 -11.85 -0.48
C THR A 69 -0.23 -12.36 -0.83
N GLU A 70 -1.07 -12.53 0.20
CA GLU A 70 -2.49 -12.80 0.06
C GLU A 70 -3.32 -11.79 0.85
N ALA A 71 -4.52 -11.48 0.36
CA ALA A 71 -5.45 -10.64 1.07
C ALA A 71 -6.30 -11.50 2.03
N ILE A 72 -6.35 -11.11 3.30
CA ILE A 72 -7.32 -11.69 4.25
C ILE A 72 -8.74 -11.40 3.71
N PRO A 73 -9.63 -12.40 3.58
CA PRO A 73 -10.96 -12.17 3.02
C PRO A 73 -11.78 -11.15 3.81
N GLY A 74 -12.22 -10.09 3.13
CA GLY A 74 -13.07 -9.04 3.69
C GLY A 74 -12.61 -7.65 3.27
N ILE A 75 -13.50 -6.85 2.68
CA ILE A 75 -13.21 -5.45 2.32
C ILE A 75 -14.12 -4.54 3.16
N GLN A 76 -13.52 -3.84 4.12
CA GLN A 76 -14.22 -2.83 4.90
C GLN A 76 -14.47 -1.58 4.02
N LYS A 77 -15.72 -1.09 3.99
CA LYS A 77 -16.13 0.09 3.21
C LYS A 77 -16.86 1.08 4.10
N TRP A 78 -16.47 2.35 4.07
CA TRP A 78 -17.08 3.44 4.80
C TRP A 78 -16.95 4.76 4.02
N VAL A 79 -17.63 5.82 4.46
CA VAL A 79 -17.62 7.13 3.79
C VAL A 79 -17.05 8.19 4.73
N ILE A 80 -16.04 8.94 4.28
CA ILE A 80 -15.50 10.11 4.97
C ILE A 80 -15.80 11.35 4.12
N PRO A 81 -16.51 12.37 4.64
CA PRO A 81 -16.83 13.59 3.89
C PRO A 81 -15.64 14.56 3.83
N CYS A 82 -14.53 14.13 3.22
CA CYS A 82 -13.33 14.94 3.00
C CYS A 82 -12.86 14.83 1.54
N ASN A 83 -11.96 15.71 1.12
CA ASN A 83 -11.32 15.56 -0.18
C ASN A 83 -10.35 14.36 -0.17
N TRP A 84 -10.32 13.58 -1.24
CA TRP A 84 -9.43 12.40 -1.36
C TRP A 84 -7.95 12.75 -1.21
N LYS A 85 -7.55 13.98 -1.58
CA LYS A 85 -6.16 14.43 -1.49
C LYS A 85 -5.63 14.43 -0.06
N PHE A 86 -6.47 14.67 0.95
CA PHE A 86 -6.00 14.63 2.34
C PHE A 86 -5.49 13.24 2.72
N ALA A 87 -6.24 12.18 2.39
CA ALA A 87 -5.81 10.81 2.66
C ALA A 87 -4.59 10.42 1.81
N ALA A 88 -4.61 10.77 0.51
CA ALA A 88 -3.49 10.48 -0.38
C ALA A 88 -2.19 11.17 0.06
N GLU A 89 -2.25 12.45 0.40
CA GLU A 89 -1.11 13.24 0.91
C GLU A 89 -0.60 12.71 2.25
N GLN A 90 -1.52 12.39 3.18
CA GLN A 90 -1.15 11.91 4.51
C GLN A 90 -0.33 10.62 4.43
N PHE A 91 -0.76 9.66 3.60
CA PHE A 91 -0.01 8.42 3.36
C PHE A 91 1.22 8.62 2.48
N CYS A 92 1.26 9.66 1.65
CA CYS A 92 2.41 9.98 0.81
C CYS A 92 3.58 10.54 1.63
N SER A 93 3.30 11.48 2.55
CA SER A 93 4.34 12.37 3.08
C SER A 93 4.20 12.75 4.56
N ASP A 94 3.15 12.35 5.27
CA ASP A 94 2.84 12.92 6.58
C ASP A 94 3.11 11.94 7.73
N MET A 95 4.37 11.57 7.97
CA MET A 95 4.72 10.95 9.27
C MET A 95 4.58 11.96 10.42
N TYR A 96 4.58 13.26 10.10
CA TYR A 96 4.55 14.34 11.06
C TYR A 96 3.30 14.31 11.94
N HIS A 97 2.12 14.04 11.39
CA HIS A 97 0.88 13.95 12.18
C HIS A 97 0.92 12.82 13.22
N ALA A 98 1.61 11.71 12.91
CA ALA A 98 1.72 10.54 13.77
C ALA A 98 2.75 10.73 14.89
N GLY A 99 3.87 11.38 14.58
CA GLY A 99 4.89 11.75 15.57
C GLY A 99 4.53 12.94 16.47
N THR A 100 3.35 13.53 16.30
CA THR A 100 2.90 14.70 17.07
C THR A 100 1.66 14.40 17.91
N THR A 101 0.48 14.88 17.53
CA THR A 101 -0.70 14.88 18.40
C THR A 101 -1.82 13.97 17.92
N SER A 102 -1.84 13.59 16.65
CA SER A 102 -3.02 12.95 16.04
C SER A 102 -3.32 11.57 16.60
N HIS A 103 -2.28 10.82 16.99
CA HIS A 103 -2.38 9.42 17.40
C HIS A 103 -2.00 9.15 18.86
N LEU A 104 -1.85 10.19 19.70
CA LEU A 104 -1.46 10.01 21.11
C LEU A 104 -2.37 9.02 21.85
N SER A 105 -3.70 9.12 21.68
CA SER A 105 -4.65 8.19 22.30
C SER A 105 -4.61 6.79 21.70
N GLY A 106 -4.29 6.65 20.41
CA GLY A 106 -4.10 5.36 19.75
C GLY A 106 -2.87 4.64 20.27
N ILE A 107 -1.76 5.37 20.45
CA ILE A 107 -0.53 4.85 21.05
C ILE A 107 -0.81 4.37 22.48
N LEU A 108 -1.47 5.19 23.32
CA LEU A 108 -1.88 4.78 24.68
C LEU A 108 -2.65 3.46 24.71
N ALA A 109 -3.56 3.27 23.76
CA ALA A 109 -4.39 2.07 23.71
C ALA A 109 -3.60 0.79 23.42
N GLY A 110 -2.41 0.91 22.82
CA GLY A 110 -1.51 -0.21 22.53
C GLY A 110 -0.49 -0.50 23.63
N LEU A 111 -0.40 0.33 24.67
CA LEU A 111 0.58 0.16 25.75
C LEU A 111 0.14 -0.84 26.82
N PRO A 112 1.10 -1.51 27.48
CA PRO A 112 0.80 -2.31 28.66
C PRO A 112 0.19 -1.45 29.78
N ASP A 113 -0.63 -2.07 30.63
CA ASP A 113 -1.18 -1.42 31.81
C ASP A 113 -0.05 -0.84 32.69
N GLY A 114 -0.16 0.45 33.00
CA GLY A 114 0.77 1.17 33.87
C GLY A 114 1.94 1.85 33.17
N VAL A 115 2.05 1.77 31.84
CA VAL A 115 3.03 2.54 31.05
C VAL A 115 2.38 3.84 30.56
N ASP A 116 3.01 4.98 30.85
CA ASP A 116 2.54 6.29 30.42
C ASP A 116 3.14 6.70 29.06
N LEU A 117 2.42 7.49 28.27
CA LEU A 117 2.94 8.08 27.02
C LEU A 117 4.24 8.85 27.21
N SER A 118 4.38 9.55 28.34
CA SER A 118 5.57 10.32 28.67
C SER A 118 6.83 9.45 28.82
N GLU A 119 6.66 8.14 28.96
CA GLU A 119 7.74 7.15 29.03
C GLU A 119 8.15 6.60 27.65
N LEU A 120 7.42 6.93 26.57
CA LEU A 120 7.79 6.60 25.20
C LEU A 120 8.35 7.81 24.47
N ALA A 121 9.62 7.71 24.08
CA ALA A 121 10.18 8.59 23.08
C ALA A 121 9.60 8.20 21.70
N PRO A 122 8.93 9.14 20.99
CA PRO A 122 8.57 8.89 19.61
C PRO A 122 9.86 8.70 18.79
N PRO A 123 9.87 7.78 17.80
CA PRO A 123 11.00 7.65 16.90
C PRO A 123 11.33 8.99 16.22
N THR A 124 12.61 9.35 16.18
CA THR A 124 13.08 10.62 15.58
C THR A 124 13.91 10.43 14.31
N GLU A 125 14.49 9.24 14.13
CA GLU A 125 15.37 8.94 12.99
C GLU A 125 14.61 8.18 11.90
N GLY A 126 14.61 8.72 10.69
CA GLY A 126 13.90 8.15 9.56
C GLY A 126 14.19 8.92 8.27
N ILE A 127 13.69 8.41 7.15
CA ILE A 127 13.81 9.06 5.85
C ILE A 127 12.47 9.12 5.13
N GLN A 128 12.36 10.06 4.19
CA GLN A 128 11.23 10.21 3.31
C GLN A 128 11.70 10.24 1.86
N TYR A 129 11.02 9.47 1.04
CA TYR A 129 11.20 9.33 -0.39
C TYR A 129 10.13 10.12 -1.13
N ARG A 130 10.58 10.81 -2.17
CA ARG A 130 9.74 11.41 -3.21
C ARG A 130 10.18 10.83 -4.55
N ALA A 131 9.22 10.34 -5.32
CA ALA A 131 9.49 9.88 -6.67
C ALA A 131 9.95 11.00 -7.60
N THR A 132 10.88 10.66 -8.48
CA THR A 132 11.42 11.53 -9.52
C THR A 132 10.31 11.98 -10.47
N TRP A 133 9.33 11.10 -10.71
CA TRP A 133 8.13 11.35 -11.50
C TRP A 133 6.92 10.64 -10.88
N GLY A 134 5.70 11.02 -11.27
CA GLY A 134 4.47 10.30 -10.88
C GLY A 134 3.84 10.76 -9.57
N GLY A 135 4.59 11.44 -8.71
CA GLY A 135 4.06 12.02 -7.47
C GLY A 135 3.95 11.04 -6.29
N HIS A 136 4.51 9.84 -6.43
CA HIS A 136 4.56 8.83 -5.38
C HIS A 136 5.48 9.27 -4.23
N GLY A 137 5.21 8.76 -3.04
CA GLY A 137 6.02 9.04 -1.87
C GLY A 137 5.87 7.99 -0.79
N SER A 138 6.90 7.88 0.05
CA SER A 138 6.93 6.97 1.19
C SER A 138 7.82 7.52 2.29
N GLY A 139 7.52 7.24 3.54
CA GLY A 139 8.40 7.57 4.67
C GLY A 139 8.36 6.49 5.73
N PHE A 140 9.44 6.36 6.50
CA PHE A 140 9.62 5.32 7.50
C PHE A 140 10.68 5.70 8.54
N TYR A 141 10.56 5.14 9.73
CA TYR A 141 11.59 5.21 10.76
C TYR A 141 12.64 4.12 10.55
N ILE A 142 13.84 4.36 11.08
CA ILE A 142 14.96 3.42 11.00
C ILE A 142 15.42 3.07 12.42
N GLY A 143 15.50 1.77 12.71
CA GLY A 143 16.09 1.23 13.95
C GLY A 143 15.18 1.26 15.19
N ASP A 144 14.32 2.26 15.37
CA ASP A 144 13.43 2.37 16.54
C ASP A 144 12.08 1.65 16.33
N PRO A 145 11.76 0.59 17.11
CA PRO A 145 10.52 -0.17 16.98
C PRO A 145 9.31 0.40 17.72
N ASN A 146 9.44 1.49 18.49
CA ASN A 146 8.41 1.94 19.42
C ASN A 146 7.04 2.16 18.76
N LEU A 147 6.99 2.86 17.62
CA LEU A 147 5.72 3.12 16.93
C LEU A 147 5.13 1.84 16.31
N LEU A 148 5.96 0.97 15.72
CA LEU A 148 5.49 -0.30 15.16
C LEU A 148 4.95 -1.21 16.26
N LEU A 149 5.63 -1.27 17.42
CA LEU A 149 5.22 -2.04 18.59
C LEU A 149 3.88 -1.56 19.15
N ALA A 150 3.68 -0.25 19.26
CA ALA A 150 2.42 0.31 19.74
C ALA A 150 1.22 -0.02 18.83
N ILE A 151 1.45 -0.11 17.51
CA ILE A 151 0.38 -0.39 16.52
C ILE A 151 0.12 -1.89 16.40
N MET A 152 1.18 -2.70 16.28
CA MET A 152 1.09 -4.10 15.85
C MET A 152 1.33 -5.12 16.97
N GLY A 153 1.83 -4.66 18.12
CA GLY A 153 2.20 -5.51 19.24
C GLY A 153 3.48 -6.33 19.02
N PRO A 154 3.96 -7.02 20.07
CA PRO A 154 5.31 -7.61 20.08
C PRO A 154 5.49 -8.75 19.06
N LYS A 155 4.46 -9.58 18.83
CA LYS A 155 4.57 -10.74 17.94
C LYS A 155 4.82 -10.33 16.48
N VAL A 156 4.14 -9.30 16.01
CA VAL A 156 4.31 -8.82 14.64
C VAL A 156 5.64 -8.07 14.50
N THR A 157 6.00 -7.24 15.48
CA THR A 157 7.30 -6.55 15.49
C THR A 157 8.47 -7.55 15.47
N GLU A 158 8.38 -8.64 16.24
CA GLU A 158 9.37 -9.72 16.22
C GLU A 158 9.44 -10.38 14.84
N TYR A 159 8.31 -10.80 14.26
CA TYR A 159 8.27 -11.37 12.91
C TYR A 159 8.84 -10.43 11.83
N TRP A 160 8.61 -9.13 11.99
CA TRP A 160 9.05 -8.12 11.01
C TRP A 160 10.57 -7.87 11.06
N THR A 161 11.18 -7.99 12.23
CA THR A 161 12.56 -7.53 12.48
C THR A 161 13.55 -8.68 12.74
N GLN A 162 13.06 -9.86 13.14
CA GLN A 162 13.87 -10.96 13.64
C GLN A 162 13.46 -12.31 13.03
N GLY A 163 14.37 -13.28 13.15
CA GLY A 163 14.16 -14.65 12.70
C GLY A 163 14.19 -14.83 11.18
N THR A 164 13.94 -16.06 10.75
CA THR A 164 14.18 -16.50 9.38
C THR A 164 13.34 -15.78 8.33
N ALA A 165 12.14 -15.32 8.69
CA ALA A 165 11.29 -14.56 7.78
C ALA A 165 11.85 -13.17 7.49
N ALA A 166 12.37 -12.49 8.52
CA ALA A 166 12.96 -11.17 8.37
C ALA A 166 14.33 -11.24 7.69
N GLU A 167 15.13 -12.28 7.98
CA GLU A 167 16.39 -12.57 7.26
C GLU A 167 16.15 -12.81 5.78
N LYS A 168 15.14 -13.62 5.42
CA LYS A 168 14.74 -13.84 4.02
C LYS A 168 14.31 -12.53 3.34
N ALA A 169 13.58 -11.67 4.03
CA ALA A 169 13.22 -10.36 3.50
C ALA A 169 14.48 -9.51 3.23
N SER A 170 15.44 -9.50 4.16
CA SER A 170 16.74 -8.83 3.98
C SER A 170 17.50 -9.34 2.76
N GLU A 171 17.53 -10.66 2.55
CA GLU A 171 18.16 -11.28 1.37
C GLU A 171 17.49 -10.83 0.08
N ARG A 172 16.15 -10.93 0.00
CA ARG A 172 15.38 -10.54 -1.19
C ARG A 172 15.48 -9.06 -1.51
N LEU A 173 15.50 -8.22 -0.47
CA LEU A 173 15.66 -6.76 -0.60
C LEU A 173 17.12 -6.32 -0.69
N GLY A 174 18.09 -7.25 -0.61
CA GLY A 174 19.51 -6.97 -0.71
C GLY A 174 20.07 -6.06 0.38
N SER A 175 19.39 -5.94 1.54
CA SER A 175 19.81 -5.09 2.64
C SER A 175 19.13 -5.49 3.95
N THR A 176 19.93 -5.71 5.00
CA THR A 176 19.45 -5.90 6.38
C THR A 176 18.63 -4.71 6.86
N GLU A 177 19.03 -3.49 6.49
CA GLU A 177 18.27 -2.30 6.86
C GLU A 177 16.84 -2.36 6.30
N ARG A 178 16.71 -2.69 5.01
CA ARG A 178 15.41 -2.79 4.33
C ARG A 178 14.55 -3.94 4.84
N GLY A 179 15.15 -5.08 5.16
CA GLY A 179 14.41 -6.26 5.61
C GLY A 179 13.98 -6.19 7.08
N GLN A 180 14.79 -5.54 7.93
CA GLN A 180 14.69 -5.69 9.39
C GLN A 180 14.69 -4.39 10.19
N GLN A 181 15.09 -3.25 9.63
CA GLN A 181 15.22 -1.99 10.39
C GLN A 181 14.26 -0.89 9.96
N LEU A 182 13.44 -1.10 8.93
CA LEU A 182 12.40 -0.14 8.54
C LEU A 182 11.14 -0.37 9.37
N MET A 183 10.75 0.65 10.11
CA MET A 183 9.63 0.61 11.04
C MET A 183 8.56 1.61 10.65
N ALA A 184 7.30 1.16 10.72
CA ALA A 184 6.10 1.96 10.48
C ALA A 184 6.15 2.77 9.16
N GLN A 185 6.32 2.08 8.03
CA GLN A 185 6.34 2.74 6.71
C GLN A 185 4.94 3.20 6.28
N HIS A 186 4.83 4.42 5.74
CA HIS A 186 3.67 4.91 5.01
C HIS A 186 4.01 5.07 3.52
N MET A 187 3.03 4.94 2.63
CA MET A 187 3.26 5.07 1.19
C MET A 187 1.97 5.39 0.42
N THR A 188 2.10 6.21 -0.63
CA THR A 188 1.09 6.41 -1.67
C THR A 188 1.73 6.19 -3.03
N ILE A 189 1.07 5.38 -3.86
CA ILE A 189 1.26 5.32 -5.31
C ILE A 189 0.24 6.27 -5.95
#